data_AF-A0A8H6LZR3-F1
#
_entry.id   AF-A0A8H6LZR3-F1
#
_cell.length_a   1.000
_cell.length_b   1.000
_cell.length_c   1.000
_cell.angle_alpha   90.00
_cell.angle_beta   90.00
_cell.angle_gamma   90.00
#
_symmetry.space_group_name_H-M   'P 1'
#
loop_
_entity.id
_entity.type
_entity.pdbx_description
1 polymer ?
#
loop_
_entity_poly.entity_id
_entity_poly.type
_entity_poly.pdbx_seq_one_letter_code
_entity_poly.pdbx_strand_id
1 'polypeptide(L)' 'FLVPKFHLPAHIAACQTKYAFMLTPGAGLGDGEAPERGWGEANPLAPSTREMGPGSRRDTLDYNFGDYNWRKVVDL' A
#
# COMPACT_ATOMS: atom_id res chain seq x y z
N PHE A 1 -8.77 -0.35 -16.20
CA PHE A 1 -8.77 -1.13 -14.94
C PHE A 1 -7.46 -1.91 -14.91
N LEU A 2 -6.76 -1.95 -13.76
CA LEU A 2 -5.48 -2.64 -13.57
C LEU A 2 -5.60 -3.58 -12.38
N VAL A 3 -4.80 -4.65 -12.36
CA VAL A 3 -4.73 -5.60 -11.25
C VAL A 3 -3.31 -5.56 -10.67
N PRO A 4 -3.14 -5.32 -9.35
CA PRO A 4 -1.84 -5.41 -8.70
C PRO A 4 -1.20 -6.78 -8.94
N LYS A 5 0.12 -6.79 -9.10
CA LYS A 5 0.89 -7.94 -9.57
C LYS A 5 0.71 -9.20 -8.71
N PHE A 6 0.52 -9.04 -7.40
CA PHE A 6 0.30 -10.14 -6.46
C PHE A 6 -1.03 -10.84 -6.71
N HIS A 7 -2.09 -10.09 -7.05
CA HIS A 7 -3.42 -10.64 -7.33
C HIS A 7 -3.54 -11.19 -8.74
N LEU A 8 -2.72 -10.73 -9.67
CA LEU A 8 -2.80 -11.08 -11.09
C LEU A 8 -2.81 -12.60 -11.38
N PRO A 9 -2.02 -13.46 -10.70
CA PRO A 9 -2.05 -14.91 -10.89
C PRO A 9 -3.36 -15.57 -10.46
N ALA A 10 -4.17 -14.94 -9.60
CA ALA A 10 -5.48 -15.45 -9.19
C ALA A 10 -6.55 -15.29 -10.29
N HIS A 11 -6.24 -14.57 -11.36
CA HIS A 11 -7.12 -14.42 -12.52
C HIS A 11 -6.79 -15.42 -13.64
N ILE A 12 -7.78 -15.66 -14.51
CA ILE A 12 -7.62 -16.43 -15.75
C ILE A 12 -6.52 -15.86 -16.64
N ALA A 13 -5.91 -16.71 -17.47
CA ALA A 13 -4.75 -16.35 -18.31
C ALA A 13 -4.98 -15.09 -19.18
N ALA A 14 -6.18 -14.92 -19.74
CA ALA A 14 -6.52 -13.74 -20.56
C ALA A 14 -6.45 -12.41 -19.79
N CYS A 15 -6.63 -12.42 -18.47
CA CYS A 15 -6.54 -11.24 -17.61
C CYS A 15 -5.09 -10.87 -17.29
N GLN A 16 -4.19 -11.85 -17.23
CA GLN A 16 -2.82 -11.65 -16.76
C GLN A 16 -2.03 -10.68 -17.64
N THR A 17 -2.27 -10.69 -18.96
CA THR A 17 -1.65 -9.70 -19.85
C THR A 17 -2.48 -8.43 -19.98
N LYS A 18 -3.81 -8.58 -20.09
CA LYS A 18 -4.74 -7.46 -20.31
C LYS A 18 -4.74 -6.43 -19.18
N TYR A 19 -4.53 -6.87 -17.94
CA TYR A 19 -4.62 -6.02 -16.74
C TYR A 19 -3.30 -5.92 -15.98
N ALA A 20 -2.19 -6.42 -16.55
CA ALA A 20 -0.87 -6.27 -15.96
C ALA A 20 -0.50 -4.78 -15.83
N PHE A 21 -0.25 -4.35 -14.60
CA PHE A 21 0.21 -3.00 -14.30
C PHE A 21 1.42 -2.60 -15.15
N MET A 22 2.43 -3.47 -15.23
CA MET A 22 3.66 -3.23 -16.00
C MET A 22 3.49 -3.17 -17.52
N LEU A 23 2.36 -3.65 -18.08
CA LEU A 23 2.08 -3.60 -19.52
C LEU A 23 1.20 -2.42 -19.91
N THR A 24 0.84 -1.57 -18.94
CA THR A 24 -0.08 -0.45 -19.15
C THR A 24 0.68 0.76 -19.69
N PRO A 25 0.26 1.33 -20.83
CA PRO A 25 0.90 2.54 -21.36
C PRO A 25 0.89 3.68 -20.33
N GLY A 26 2.06 4.26 -20.07
CA GLY A 26 2.24 5.33 -19.09
C GLY A 26 2.36 4.85 -17.63
N ALA A 27 2.16 3.56 -17.34
CA ALA A 27 2.58 3.00 -16.07
C ALA A 27 4.11 2.88 -16.06
N GLY A 28 4.75 3.46 -15.05
CA GLY A 28 6.17 3.25 -14.81
C GLY A 28 6.47 1.78 -14.45
N LEU A 29 7.75 1.45 -14.31
CA LEU A 29 8.16 0.14 -13.83
C LEU A 29 7.70 -0.04 -12.36
N GLY A 30 6.72 -0.91 -12.15
CA GLY A 30 6.16 -1.16 -10.83
C GLY A 30 5.20 -2.35 -10.82
N ASP A 31 4.73 -2.70 -9.63
CA ASP A 31 3.84 -3.83 -9.39
C ASP A 31 2.42 -3.42 -8.98
N GLY A 32 2.18 -2.13 -8.73
CA GLY A 32 0.88 -1.63 -8.27
C GLY A 32 0.55 -1.98 -6.82
N GLU A 33 1.49 -2.53 -6.05
CA GLU A 33 1.28 -3.04 -4.68
C GLU A 33 1.51 -1.99 -3.60
N ALA A 34 1.97 -0.79 -3.96
CA ALA A 34 2.29 0.27 -2.98
C ALA A 34 1.13 0.60 -2.02
N PRO A 35 -0.15 0.68 -2.46
CA PRO A 35 -1.27 0.85 -1.54
C PRO A 35 -1.44 -0.29 -0.54
N GLU A 36 -1.17 -1.55 -0.94
CA GLU A 36 -1.35 -2.73 -0.10
C GLU A 36 -0.19 -2.94 0.88
N ARG A 37 1.05 -2.61 0.48
CA ARG A 37 2.22 -2.64 1.38
C ARG A 37 2.02 -1.78 2.62
N GLY A 38 1.38 -0.62 2.46
CA GLY A 38 1.09 0.27 3.58
C GLY A 38 0.20 -0.39 4.64
N TRP A 39 -0.60 -1.39 4.30
CA TRP A 39 -1.45 -2.10 5.26
C TRP A 39 -0.64 -2.92 6.26
N GLY A 40 0.48 -3.51 5.84
CA GLY A 40 1.37 -4.25 6.75
C GLY A 40 1.84 -3.37 7.92
N GLU A 41 2.22 -2.14 7.61
CA GLU A 41 2.69 -1.15 8.59
C GLU A 41 1.54 -0.52 9.39
N ALA A 42 0.38 -0.28 8.74
CA ALA A 42 -0.75 0.39 9.39
C ALA A 42 -1.60 -0.54 10.26
N ASN A 43 -1.64 -1.85 9.99
CA ASN A 43 -2.50 -2.79 10.71
C ASN A 43 -2.26 -2.82 12.24
N PRO A 44 -1.01 -2.82 12.74
CA PRO A 44 -0.73 -2.73 14.18
C PRO A 44 -1.21 -1.43 14.84
N LEU A 45 -1.46 -0.36 14.07
CA LEU A 45 -1.96 0.92 14.59
C LEU A 45 -3.42 0.84 15.03
N ALA A 46 -4.20 -0.07 14.42
CA ALA A 46 -5.61 -0.23 14.75
C ALA A 46 -5.84 -0.63 16.23
N PRO A 47 -5.23 -1.71 16.76
CA PRO A 47 -5.40 -2.05 18.18
C PRO A 47 -4.66 -1.07 19.11
N SER A 48 -3.48 -0.56 18.72
CA SER A 48 -2.68 0.31 19.59
C SER A 48 -3.28 1.71 19.81
N THR A 49 -4.07 2.20 18.85
CA THR A 49 -4.75 3.51 18.97
C THR A 49 -6.22 3.43 19.40
N ARG A 50 -6.72 2.23 19.72
CA ARG A 50 -8.16 1.99 19.94
C ARG A 50 -8.75 2.76 21.12
N GLU A 51 -8.00 2.87 22.22
CA GLU A 51 -8.45 3.53 23.45
C GLU A 51 -8.06 5.02 23.51
N MET A 52 -7.39 5.54 22.47
CA MET A 52 -6.92 6.92 22.43
C MET A 52 -8.08 7.87 22.11
N GLY A 53 -8.05 9.07 22.72
CA GLY A 53 -8.98 10.14 22.36
C GLY A 53 -8.82 10.60 20.91
N PRO A 54 -9.82 11.24 20.29
CA PRO A 54 -9.80 11.57 18.86
C PRO A 54 -8.60 12.38 18.38
N GLY A 55 -8.13 13.33 19.21
CA GLY A 55 -6.96 14.16 18.91
C GLY A 55 -5.67 13.34 18.95
N SER A 56 -5.38 12.70 20.10
CA SER A 56 -4.16 11.91 20.26
C SER A 56 -4.09 10.73 19.30
N ARG A 57 -5.24 10.14 18.95
CA ARG A 57 -5.32 9.11 17.90
C ARG A 57 -4.88 9.66 16.54
N ARG A 58 -5.37 10.83 16.13
CA ARG A 58 -4.98 11.45 14.85
C ARG A 58 -3.49 11.74 14.82
N ASP A 59 -2.97 12.40 15.85
CA ASP A 59 -1.56 12.77 15.92
C ASP A 59 -0.64 11.54 15.84
N THR A 60 -1.04 10.44 16.50
CA THR A 60 -0.30 9.18 16.47
C THR A 60 -0.30 8.55 15.08
N LEU A 61 -1.45 8.55 14.40
CA LEU A 61 -1.55 8.03 13.03
C LEU A 61 -0.70 8.87 12.06
N ASP A 62 -0.80 10.20 12.14
CA ASP A 62 -0.04 11.12 11.29
C ASP A 62 1.47 10.95 11.48
N TYR A 63 1.93 10.78 12.73
CA TYR A 63 3.33 10.49 13.01
C TYR A 63 3.80 9.17 12.36
N ASN A 64 3.04 8.08 12.52
CA ASN A 64 3.41 6.78 11.95
C ASN A 64 3.42 6.80 10.41
N PHE A 65 2.45 7.50 9.78
CA PHE A 65 2.45 7.65 8.33
C PHE A 65 3.59 8.55 7.84
N GLY A 66 3.94 9.58 8.60
CA GLY A 66 5.12 10.41 8.37
C GLY A 66 6.41 9.59 8.42
N ASP A 67 6.60 8.78 9.47
CA ASP A 67 7.75 7.88 9.62
C ASP A 67 7.83 6.86 8.48
N TYR A 68 6.72 6.22 8.11
CA TYR A 68 6.69 5.28 6.98
C TYR A 68 7.07 5.95 5.66
N ASN A 69 6.64 7.20 5.44
CA ASN A 69 7.05 7.99 4.29
C ASN A 69 8.55 8.32 4.33
N TRP A 70 9.07 8.68 5.50
CA TRP A 70 10.49 8.96 5.68
C TRP A 70 11.35 7.74 5.40
N ARG A 71 10.99 6.57 5.92
CA ARG A 71 11.70 5.29 5.68
C ARG A 71 11.86 4.99 4.18
N LYS A 72 10.82 5.24 3.38
CA LYS A 72 10.90 5.11 1.91
C LYS A 72 11.86 6.10 1.24
N VAL A 73 12.12 7.25 1.85
CA VAL A 73 13.04 8.28 1.32
C VAL A 73 14.49 7.95 1.67
N VAL A 74 14.72 7.32 2.82
CA VAL A 74 16.06 6.94 3.31
C VAL A 74 16.45 5.49 3.06
N ASP A 75 15.65 4.77 2.26
CA ASP A 75 15.84 3.35 1.93
C ASP A 75 15.88 2.41 3.16
N LEU A 76 14.93 2.58 4.09
CA LEU A 76 14.70 1.75 5.31
C LEU A 76 13.33 1.04 5.34
#